data_AF-A0A2C6L4Z0-F1
#
_entry.id   AF-A0A2C6L4Z0-F1
#
_cell.length_a   1.000
_cell.length_b   1.000
_cell.length_c   1.000
_cell.angle_alpha   90.00
_cell.angle_beta   90.00
_cell.angle_gamma   90.00
#
_symmetry.space_group_name_H-M   'P 1'
#
loop_
_entity.id
_entity.type
_entity.pdbx_description
1 polymer ?
#
loop_
_entity_poly.entity_id
_entity_poly.type
_entity_poly.pdbx_seq_one_letter_code
_entity_poly.pdbx_strand_id
1 'polypeptide(L)'
;MTLAQHAACAPADISQRQQLWLRLAHHAAIHEDVPALVALVQQSAGLLKIQDVLPYMSDSTVIDTLKDDICAALDAYEQRIAARYQEMDTHREAIAALKAELRAVNQRCVVVEIDQTCDVCCEAIFTERFYAFSCGHCFHATCCQRLRIPAMNVDLLAEFERRMVELDRAQEYGAPADVMQHLEKAVDDLLAGECLICGTLMIRAIALPFIGGPLESPEEVESWNILDDSSPSENDKSGS
;
A
#
# COMPACT_ATOMS: atom_id res chain seq x y z
N MET A 1 -32.79 29.67 -33.89
CA MET A 1 -31.94 28.54 -33.46
C MET A 1 -30.95 28.89 -32.34
N THR A 2 -30.25 30.03 -32.37
CA THR A 2 -29.21 30.39 -31.36
C THR A 2 -29.71 30.59 -29.92
N LEU A 3 -30.88 31.20 -29.71
CA LEU A 3 -31.51 31.36 -28.39
C LEU A 3 -31.89 30.03 -27.75
N ALA A 4 -32.35 29.08 -28.55
CA ALA A 4 -32.81 27.77 -28.09
C ALA A 4 -31.62 26.88 -27.67
N GLN A 5 -30.50 26.98 -28.40
CA GLN A 5 -29.24 26.31 -28.04
C GLN A 5 -28.64 26.85 -26.74
N HIS A 6 -28.63 28.19 -26.54
CA HIS A 6 -28.21 28.78 -25.27
C HIS A 6 -29.10 28.34 -24.09
N ALA A 7 -30.42 28.23 -24.30
CA ALA A 7 -31.34 27.73 -23.28
C ALA A 7 -31.14 26.23 -22.96
N ALA A 8 -30.72 25.42 -23.94
CA ALA A 8 -30.41 24.00 -23.73
C ALA A 8 -29.10 23.76 -22.98
N CYS A 9 -28.15 24.71 -23.01
CA CYS A 9 -26.91 24.67 -22.23
C CYS A 9 -27.02 25.24 -20.81
N ALA A 10 -28.07 26.01 -20.51
CA ALA A 10 -28.27 26.70 -19.22
C ALA A 10 -28.57 25.80 -17.98
N PRO A 11 -29.21 24.62 -18.07
CA PRO A 11 -29.54 23.81 -16.90
C PRO A 11 -28.30 23.23 -16.22
N ALA A 12 -28.29 23.16 -14.89
CA ALA A 12 -27.18 22.53 -14.14
C ALA A 12 -27.15 21.00 -14.28
N ASP A 13 -28.29 20.34 -14.47
CA ASP A 13 -28.41 18.89 -14.59
C ASP A 13 -28.15 18.41 -16.04
N ILE A 14 -27.22 17.46 -16.18
CA ILE A 14 -26.81 16.85 -17.46
C ILE A 14 -27.98 16.12 -18.13
N SER A 15 -28.85 15.48 -17.33
CA SER A 15 -30.01 14.73 -17.86
C SER A 15 -31.04 15.66 -18.49
N GLN A 16 -31.26 16.83 -17.88
CA GLN A 16 -32.17 17.85 -18.40
C GLN A 16 -31.59 18.54 -19.63
N ARG A 17 -30.28 18.82 -19.66
CA ARG A 17 -29.60 19.30 -20.87
C ARG A 17 -29.81 18.34 -22.03
N GLN A 18 -29.56 17.04 -21.82
CA GLN A 18 -29.74 16.02 -22.85
C GLN A 18 -31.18 15.97 -23.38
N GLN A 19 -32.19 16.05 -22.50
CA GLN A 19 -33.60 16.09 -22.91
C GLN A 19 -33.98 17.34 -23.73
N LEU A 20 -33.43 18.50 -23.38
CA LEU A 20 -33.67 19.74 -24.12
C LEU A 20 -33.00 19.69 -25.51
N TRP A 21 -31.78 19.16 -25.58
CA TRP A 21 -31.08 18.92 -26.84
C TRP A 21 -31.84 17.92 -27.73
N LEU A 22 -32.39 16.83 -27.18
CA LEU A 22 -33.26 15.89 -27.91
C LEU A 22 -34.52 16.56 -28.44
N ARG A 23 -35.15 17.45 -27.67
CA ARG A 23 -36.34 18.19 -28.12
C ARG A 23 -36.01 19.18 -29.24
N LEU A 24 -34.84 19.81 -29.19
CA LEU A 24 -34.36 20.66 -30.28
C LEU A 24 -34.08 19.85 -31.53
N ALA A 25 -33.46 18.68 -31.39
CA ALA A 25 -33.23 17.74 -32.49
C ALA A 25 -34.56 17.27 -33.11
N HIS A 26 -35.55 16.92 -32.29
CA HIS A 26 -36.89 16.57 -32.76
C HIS A 26 -37.58 17.70 -33.53
N HIS A 27 -37.46 18.95 -33.04
CA HIS A 27 -38.03 20.11 -33.72
C HIS A 27 -37.30 20.41 -35.04
N ALA A 28 -35.98 20.32 -35.06
CA ALA A 28 -35.17 20.50 -36.25
C ALA A 28 -35.43 19.40 -37.30
N ALA A 29 -35.68 18.17 -36.89
CA ALA A 29 -36.01 17.08 -37.80
C ALA A 29 -37.38 17.26 -38.51
N ILE A 30 -38.31 18.00 -37.91
CA ILE A 30 -39.65 18.28 -38.47
C ILE A 30 -39.62 19.53 -39.37
N HIS A 31 -38.79 20.53 -39.05
CA HIS A 31 -38.84 21.87 -39.65
C HIS A 31 -37.59 22.28 -40.46
N GLU A 32 -36.49 21.54 -40.37
CA GLU A 32 -35.19 21.85 -40.98
C GLU A 32 -34.58 20.63 -41.70
N ASP A 33 -33.50 20.86 -42.47
CA ASP A 33 -32.82 19.83 -43.24
C ASP A 33 -31.81 19.00 -42.40
N VAL A 34 -31.51 17.78 -42.86
CA VAL A 34 -30.55 16.83 -42.25
C VAL A 34 -29.20 17.46 -41.83
N PRO A 35 -28.56 18.37 -42.59
CA PRO A 35 -27.30 19.00 -42.19
C PRO A 35 -27.42 19.89 -40.94
N ALA A 36 -28.57 20.55 -40.74
CA ALA A 36 -28.82 21.37 -39.55
C ALA A 36 -28.94 20.49 -38.29
N LEU A 37 -29.48 19.29 -38.45
CA LEU A 37 -29.61 18.29 -37.41
C LEU A 37 -28.26 17.68 -37.02
N VAL A 38 -27.39 17.39 -37.99
CA VAL A 38 -26.00 16.95 -37.75
C VAL A 38 -25.19 18.05 -37.05
N ALA A 39 -25.35 19.31 -37.46
CA ALA A 39 -24.71 20.45 -36.80
C ALA A 39 -25.14 20.58 -35.33
N LEU A 40 -26.41 20.29 -34.99
CA LEU A 40 -26.89 20.25 -33.61
C LEU A 40 -26.23 19.12 -32.79
N VAL A 41 -26.03 17.94 -33.38
CA VAL A 41 -25.33 16.81 -32.72
C VAL A 41 -23.88 17.19 -32.41
N GLN A 42 -23.17 17.81 -33.36
CA GLN A 42 -21.79 18.28 -33.16
C GLN A 42 -21.71 19.41 -32.11
N GLN A 43 -22.68 20.34 -32.11
CA GLN A 43 -22.75 21.45 -31.14
C GLN A 43 -23.15 21.01 -29.73
N SER A 44 -23.75 19.83 -29.57
CA SER A 44 -24.16 19.28 -28.27
C SER A 44 -22.99 18.81 -27.38
N ALA A 45 -21.74 18.94 -27.85
CA ALA A 45 -20.51 18.60 -27.12
C ALA A 45 -20.51 17.18 -26.51
N GLY A 46 -21.08 16.21 -27.24
CA GLY A 46 -21.15 14.80 -26.83
C GLY A 46 -22.36 14.41 -25.99
N LEU A 47 -23.31 15.32 -25.75
CA LEU A 47 -24.57 15.02 -25.05
C LEU A 47 -25.58 14.26 -25.91
N LEU A 48 -25.58 14.52 -27.22
CA LEU A 48 -26.33 13.74 -28.20
C LEU A 48 -25.38 12.90 -29.03
N LYS A 49 -25.77 11.66 -29.30
CA LYS A 49 -25.12 10.81 -30.28
C LYS A 49 -25.97 10.73 -31.54
N ILE A 50 -25.33 10.41 -32.65
CA ILE A 50 -25.97 10.17 -33.95
C ILE A 50 -27.13 9.17 -33.84
N GLN A 51 -26.95 8.15 -32.98
CA GLN A 51 -27.95 7.10 -32.70
C GLN A 51 -29.24 7.64 -32.08
N ASP A 52 -29.18 8.75 -31.33
CA ASP A 52 -30.31 9.30 -30.59
C ASP A 52 -31.23 10.12 -31.50
N VAL A 53 -30.72 10.51 -32.67
CA VAL A 53 -31.38 11.40 -33.63
C VAL A 53 -31.86 10.64 -34.88
N LEU A 54 -31.26 9.48 -35.16
CA LEU A 54 -31.60 8.55 -36.24
C LEU A 54 -33.11 8.24 -36.38
N PRO A 55 -33.89 8.04 -35.29
CA PRO A 55 -35.32 7.71 -35.40
C PRO A 55 -36.22 8.82 -35.98
N TYR A 56 -35.71 10.05 -36.04
CA TYR A 56 -36.49 11.23 -36.42
C TYR A 56 -36.27 11.65 -37.87
N MET A 57 -35.50 10.89 -38.65
CA MET A 57 -35.04 11.27 -39.99
C MET A 57 -35.75 10.45 -41.09
N SER A 58 -35.86 10.97 -42.33
CA SER A 58 -36.55 10.29 -43.45
C SER A 58 -35.59 9.45 -44.32
N ASP A 59 -35.97 8.21 -44.64
CA ASP A 59 -35.08 7.15 -45.17
C ASP A 59 -34.24 7.47 -46.42
N SER A 60 -34.61 8.45 -47.24
CA SER A 60 -34.01 8.67 -48.57
C SER A 60 -32.88 9.71 -48.63
N THR A 61 -32.73 10.57 -47.61
CA THR A 61 -31.69 11.63 -47.57
C THR A 61 -30.60 11.40 -46.52
N VAL A 62 -30.80 10.40 -45.67
CA VAL A 62 -30.04 10.16 -44.43
C VAL A 62 -28.74 9.40 -44.66
N ILE A 63 -28.67 8.55 -45.70
CA ILE A 63 -27.55 7.62 -45.85
C ILE A 63 -26.30 8.31 -46.39
N ASP A 64 -26.40 9.19 -47.38
CA ASP A 64 -25.22 9.81 -47.99
C ASP A 64 -24.61 10.94 -47.15
N THR A 65 -25.43 11.66 -46.38
CA THR A 65 -24.96 12.78 -45.52
C THR A 65 -24.42 12.32 -44.17
N LEU A 66 -24.86 11.16 -43.66
CA LEU A 66 -24.51 10.67 -42.33
C LEU A 66 -23.44 9.57 -42.33
N LYS A 67 -23.10 9.05 -43.52
CA LYS A 67 -22.15 7.95 -43.67
C LYS A 67 -20.84 8.20 -42.93
N ASP A 68 -20.26 9.39 -43.11
CA ASP A 68 -18.96 9.72 -42.54
C ASP A 68 -19.04 9.84 -41.00
N ASP A 69 -20.12 10.40 -40.47
CA ASP A 69 -20.34 10.50 -39.01
C ASP A 69 -20.60 9.12 -38.38
N ILE A 70 -21.32 8.23 -39.07
CA ILE A 70 -21.52 6.85 -38.62
C ILE A 70 -20.19 6.09 -38.64
N CYS A 71 -19.42 6.21 -39.72
CA CYS A 71 -18.09 5.60 -39.80
C CYS A 71 -17.18 6.10 -38.68
N ALA A 72 -17.12 7.42 -38.45
CA ALA A 72 -16.33 8.01 -37.36
C ALA A 72 -16.79 7.51 -35.97
N ALA A 73 -18.10 7.37 -35.75
CA ALA A 73 -18.62 6.83 -34.49
C ALA A 73 -18.25 5.35 -34.31
N LEU A 74 -18.35 4.54 -35.36
CA LEU A 74 -17.97 3.12 -35.35
C LEU A 74 -16.46 2.96 -35.11
N ASP A 75 -15.62 3.74 -35.77
CA ASP A 75 -14.18 3.77 -35.56
C ASP A 75 -13.83 4.14 -34.10
N ALA A 76 -14.53 5.13 -33.54
CA ALA A 76 -14.36 5.50 -32.14
C ALA A 76 -14.80 4.37 -31.18
N TYR A 77 -15.85 3.61 -31.51
CA TYR A 77 -16.23 2.43 -30.73
C TYR A 77 -15.17 1.32 -30.84
N GLU A 78 -14.65 1.05 -32.04
CA GLU A 78 -13.60 0.06 -32.27
C GLU A 78 -12.33 0.40 -31.48
N GLN A 79 -11.89 1.66 -31.53
CA GLN A 79 -10.74 2.15 -30.76
C GLN A 79 -10.97 2.01 -29.25
N ARG A 80 -12.17 2.33 -28.75
CA ARG A 80 -12.50 2.17 -27.33
C ARG A 80 -12.49 0.70 -26.90
N ILE A 81 -12.99 -0.19 -27.75
CA ILE A 81 -12.95 -1.63 -27.50
C ILE A 81 -11.50 -2.11 -27.46
N ALA A 82 -10.67 -1.71 -28.44
CA ALA A 82 -9.25 -2.04 -28.48
C ALA A 82 -8.51 -1.54 -27.24
N ALA A 83 -8.76 -0.30 -26.80
CA ALA A 83 -8.18 0.26 -25.58
C ALA A 83 -8.58 -0.55 -24.33
N ARG A 84 -9.85 -0.99 -24.23
CA ARG A 84 -10.29 -1.87 -23.14
C ARG A 84 -9.62 -3.23 -23.15
N TYR A 85 -9.41 -3.84 -24.33
CA TYR A 85 -8.65 -5.08 -24.44
C TYR A 85 -7.21 -4.90 -23.98
N GLN A 86 -6.57 -3.79 -24.37
CA GLN A 86 -5.22 -3.46 -23.92
C GLN A 86 -5.13 -3.23 -22.40
N GLU A 87 -6.09 -2.52 -21.80
CA GLU A 87 -6.19 -2.37 -20.34
C GLU A 87 -6.32 -3.74 -19.66
N MET A 88 -7.17 -4.62 -20.20
CA MET A 88 -7.35 -5.97 -19.65
C MET A 88 -6.06 -6.79 -19.73
N ASP A 89 -5.29 -6.69 -20.82
CA ASP A 89 -4.04 -7.42 -20.98
C ASP A 89 -2.94 -6.88 -20.06
N THR A 90 -2.81 -5.56 -19.90
CA THR A 90 -1.89 -4.97 -18.92
C THR A 90 -2.23 -5.39 -17.48
N HIS A 91 -3.53 -5.46 -17.13
CA HIS A 91 -3.96 -6.00 -15.84
C HIS A 91 -3.63 -7.49 -15.69
N ARG A 92 -3.78 -8.30 -16.74
CA ARG A 92 -3.40 -9.73 -16.71
C ARG A 92 -1.91 -9.91 -16.49
N GLU A 93 -1.08 -9.12 -17.18
CA GLU A 93 0.38 -9.13 -17.01
C GLU A 93 0.77 -8.76 -15.58
N ALA A 94 0.17 -7.70 -15.02
CA ALA A 94 0.39 -7.30 -13.63
C ALA A 94 0.00 -8.40 -12.63
N ILE A 95 -1.16 -9.06 -12.83
CA ILE A 95 -1.59 -10.19 -12.00
C ILE A 95 -0.61 -11.37 -12.11
N ALA A 96 -0.13 -11.66 -13.32
CA ALA A 96 0.82 -12.74 -13.54
C ALA A 96 2.17 -12.47 -12.86
N ALA A 97 2.68 -11.24 -12.96
CA ALA A 97 3.89 -10.79 -12.27
C ALA A 97 3.74 -10.91 -10.75
N LEU A 98 2.66 -10.39 -10.18
CA LEU A 98 2.39 -10.48 -8.74
C LEU A 98 2.27 -11.94 -8.25
N LYS A 99 1.65 -12.83 -9.05
CA LYS A 99 1.62 -14.27 -8.74
C LYS A 99 3.01 -14.89 -8.76
N ALA A 100 3.88 -14.49 -9.68
CA ALA A 100 5.25 -14.98 -9.74
C ALA A 100 6.06 -14.49 -8.53
N GLU A 101 5.93 -13.22 -8.16
CA GLU A 101 6.54 -12.65 -6.96
C GLU A 101 6.07 -13.36 -5.68
N LEU A 102 4.75 -13.59 -5.53
CA LEU A 102 4.20 -14.31 -4.39
C LEU A 102 4.76 -15.74 -4.30
N ARG A 103 4.90 -16.43 -5.43
CA ARG A 103 5.54 -17.76 -5.47
C ARG A 103 6.99 -17.68 -5.04
N ALA A 104 7.75 -16.72 -5.55
CA ALA A 104 9.14 -16.52 -5.16
C ALA A 104 9.27 -16.24 -3.67
N VAL A 105 8.40 -15.39 -3.12
CA VAL A 105 8.33 -15.09 -1.68
C VAL A 105 8.04 -16.35 -0.86
N ASN A 106 7.07 -17.17 -1.26
CA ASN A 106 6.70 -18.41 -0.58
C ASN A 106 7.74 -19.52 -0.71
N GLN A 107 8.63 -19.44 -1.70
CA GLN A 107 9.72 -20.41 -1.91
C GLN A 107 11.02 -20.00 -1.19
N ARG A 108 11.07 -18.83 -0.55
CA ARG A 108 12.22 -18.45 0.28
C ARG A 108 12.31 -19.38 1.47
N CYS A 109 13.37 -20.17 1.50
CA CYS A 109 13.78 -20.94 2.65
C CYS A 109 14.89 -20.19 3.39
N VAL A 110 14.93 -20.36 4.71
CA VAL A 110 16.08 -19.96 5.52
C VAL A 110 16.90 -21.22 5.75
N VAL A 111 18.15 -21.22 5.28
CA VAL A 111 19.09 -22.29 5.54
C VAL A 111 19.81 -21.95 6.84
N VAL A 112 19.71 -22.85 7.82
CA VAL A 112 20.40 -22.74 9.11
C VAL A 112 21.52 -23.77 9.12
N GLU A 113 22.76 -23.29 9.06
CA GLU A 113 23.94 -24.15 9.07
C GLU A 113 24.16 -24.79 10.45
N ILE A 114 24.90 -25.91 10.51
CA ILE A 114 25.12 -26.67 11.76
C ILE A 114 25.90 -25.86 12.80
N ASP A 115 26.79 -24.97 12.34
CA ASP A 115 27.60 -24.07 13.16
C ASP A 115 26.93 -22.70 13.39
N GLN A 116 25.66 -22.54 13.01
CA GLN A 116 24.94 -21.29 13.24
C GLN A 116 24.92 -20.93 14.74
N THR A 117 25.28 -19.68 15.02
CA THR A 117 25.22 -19.09 16.35
C THR A 117 24.04 -18.13 16.48
N CYS A 118 23.64 -17.87 17.71
CA CYS A 118 22.70 -16.80 18.05
C CYS A 118 23.35 -15.43 17.89
N ASP A 119 22.70 -14.51 17.18
CA ASP A 119 23.23 -13.17 16.92
C ASP A 119 23.26 -12.24 18.16
N VAL A 120 22.75 -12.72 19.30
CA VAL A 120 22.68 -11.94 20.56
C VAL A 120 23.68 -12.43 21.60
N CYS A 121 23.83 -13.75 21.78
CA CYS A 121 24.74 -14.31 22.77
C CYS A 121 25.97 -15.01 22.16
N CYS A 122 26.03 -15.15 20.83
CA CYS A 122 27.11 -15.80 20.09
C CYS A 122 27.32 -17.29 20.42
N GLU A 123 26.41 -17.92 21.16
CA GLU A 123 26.43 -19.37 21.44
C GLU A 123 25.72 -20.16 20.33
N ALA A 124 25.98 -21.46 20.25
CA ALA A 124 25.37 -22.36 19.24
C ALA A 124 23.82 -22.32 19.30
N ILE A 125 23.17 -22.23 18.14
CA ILE A 125 21.72 -22.00 18.08
C ILE A 125 20.88 -23.23 18.49
N PHE A 126 21.41 -24.44 18.25
CA PHE A 126 20.71 -25.71 18.47
C PHE A 126 20.65 -26.17 19.93
N THR A 127 21.10 -25.36 20.87
CA THR A 127 21.08 -25.69 22.31
C THR A 127 19.67 -25.57 22.93
N GLU A 128 18.82 -24.72 22.36
CA GLU A 128 17.45 -24.49 22.82
C GLU A 128 16.52 -24.10 21.65
N ARG A 129 15.24 -23.82 21.94
CA ARG A 129 14.30 -23.30 20.94
C ARG A 129 14.83 -21.98 20.37
N PHE A 130 14.71 -21.80 19.06
CA PHE A 130 15.21 -20.61 18.37
C PHE A 130 14.25 -20.12 17.29
N TYR A 131 14.43 -18.87 16.89
CA TYR A 131 13.75 -18.25 15.75
C TYR A 131 14.78 -17.95 14.66
N ALA A 132 14.45 -18.29 13.41
CA ALA A 132 15.24 -17.97 12.24
C ALA A 132 14.41 -17.08 11.30
N PHE A 133 14.96 -15.93 10.93
CA PHE A 133 14.26 -14.92 10.15
C PHE A 133 14.64 -14.98 8.67
N SER A 134 13.76 -14.51 7.80
CA SER A 134 14.00 -14.46 6.34
C SER A 134 15.18 -13.57 5.90
N CYS A 135 15.69 -12.73 6.81
CA CYS A 135 16.92 -11.95 6.62
C CYS A 135 18.20 -12.72 6.96
N GLY A 136 18.10 -13.96 7.45
CA GLY A 136 19.23 -14.83 7.82
C GLY A 136 19.59 -14.82 9.31
N HIS A 137 19.16 -13.80 10.07
CA HIS A 137 19.45 -13.74 11.51
C HIS A 137 18.72 -14.83 12.30
N CYS A 138 19.41 -15.37 13.30
CA CYS A 138 18.98 -16.46 14.16
C CYS A 138 19.16 -16.08 15.63
N PHE A 139 18.13 -16.35 16.44
CA PHE A 139 18.13 -15.98 17.86
C PHE A 139 17.55 -17.11 18.70
N HIS A 140 18.13 -17.39 19.86
CA HIS A 140 17.43 -18.21 20.84
C HIS A 140 16.12 -17.55 21.27
N ALA A 141 15.12 -18.35 21.63
CA ALA A 141 13.83 -17.85 22.09
C ALA A 141 13.97 -16.97 23.33
N THR A 142 14.87 -17.34 24.25
CA THR A 142 15.20 -16.59 25.47
C THR A 142 15.85 -15.24 25.15
N CYS A 143 16.84 -15.22 24.25
CA CYS A 143 17.50 -14.02 23.77
C CYS A 143 16.50 -13.09 23.06
N CYS A 144 15.57 -13.66 22.30
CA CYS A 144 14.51 -12.93 21.64
C CYS A 144 13.57 -12.27 22.64
N GLN A 145 13.07 -13.01 23.64
CA GLN A 145 12.22 -12.46 24.70
C GLN A 145 12.89 -11.31 25.45
N ARG A 146 14.17 -11.47 25.82
CA ARG A 146 14.95 -10.48 26.57
C ARG A 146 15.02 -9.12 25.87
N LEU A 147 15.14 -9.10 24.55
CA LEU A 147 15.22 -7.85 23.78
C LEU A 147 13.86 -7.38 23.28
N ARG A 148 12.98 -8.31 22.90
CA ARG A 148 11.69 -8.01 22.29
C ARG A 148 10.69 -7.43 23.29
N ILE A 149 10.51 -8.08 24.43
CA ILE A 149 9.47 -7.73 25.41
C ILE A 149 9.63 -6.28 25.90
N PRO A 150 10.83 -5.81 26.31
CA PRO A 150 11.00 -4.43 26.76
C PRO A 150 10.79 -3.38 25.66
N ALA A 151 10.92 -3.77 24.39
CA ALA A 151 10.79 -2.88 23.24
C ALA A 151 9.38 -2.89 22.62
N MET A 152 8.46 -3.74 23.11
CA MET A 152 7.07 -3.75 22.68
C MET A 152 6.39 -2.42 23.04
N ASN A 153 5.44 -1.99 22.20
CA ASN A 153 4.54 -0.90 22.60
C ASN A 153 3.49 -1.39 23.60
N VAL A 154 2.75 -0.46 24.19
CA VAL A 154 1.75 -0.77 25.24
C VAL A 154 0.71 -1.78 24.76
N ASP A 155 0.20 -1.62 23.52
CA ASP A 155 -0.83 -2.48 22.98
C ASP A 155 -0.34 -3.92 22.73
N LEU A 156 0.85 -4.06 22.15
CA LEU A 156 1.46 -5.36 21.85
C LEU A 156 1.90 -6.07 23.11
N LEU A 157 2.41 -5.34 24.11
CA LEU A 157 2.75 -5.90 25.41
C LEU A 157 1.50 -6.43 26.13
N ALA A 158 0.40 -5.66 26.13
CA ALA A 158 -0.86 -6.11 26.72
C ALA A 158 -1.46 -7.32 25.97
N GLU A 159 -1.26 -7.42 24.65
CA GLU A 159 -1.62 -8.61 23.89
C GLU A 159 -0.75 -9.82 24.25
N PHE A 160 0.56 -9.64 24.33
CA PHE A 160 1.51 -10.67 24.74
C PHE A 160 1.20 -11.21 26.14
N GLU A 161 0.99 -10.34 27.12
CA GLU A 161 0.64 -10.71 28.50
C GLU A 161 -0.69 -11.49 28.55
N ARG A 162 -1.71 -11.06 27.80
CA ARG A 162 -2.97 -11.81 27.69
C ARG A 162 -2.74 -13.20 27.13
N ARG A 163 -1.92 -13.34 26.09
CA ARG A 163 -1.67 -14.62 25.44
C ARG A 163 -0.87 -15.57 26.31
N MET A 164 0.07 -15.05 27.09
CA MET A 164 0.80 -15.79 28.12
C MET A 164 -0.15 -16.34 29.19
N VAL A 165 -1.05 -15.51 29.73
CA VAL A 165 -2.04 -15.95 30.73
C VAL A 165 -2.97 -17.03 30.17
N GLU A 166 -3.39 -16.91 28.91
CA GLU A 166 -4.21 -17.95 28.27
C GLU A 166 -3.46 -19.27 28.11
N LEU A 167 -2.17 -19.22 27.72
CA LEU A 167 -1.32 -20.39 27.59
C LEU A 167 -1.08 -21.07 28.94
N ASP A 168 -0.77 -20.31 29.99
CA ASP A 168 -0.55 -20.81 31.35
C ASP A 168 -1.81 -21.52 31.87
N ARG A 169 -2.98 -20.88 31.71
CA ARG A 169 -4.26 -21.50 32.09
C ARG A 169 -4.53 -22.78 31.29
N ALA A 170 -4.26 -22.78 29.99
CA ALA A 170 -4.43 -23.97 29.17
C ALA A 170 -3.52 -25.11 29.60
N GLN A 171 -2.28 -24.81 30.03
CA GLN A 171 -1.36 -25.79 30.62
C GLN A 171 -1.87 -26.31 31.98
N GLU A 172 -2.33 -25.43 32.87
CA GLU A 172 -2.87 -25.79 34.18
C GLU A 172 -4.10 -26.70 34.09
N TYR A 173 -5.03 -26.40 33.17
CA TYR A 173 -6.26 -27.17 32.99
C TYR A 173 -6.09 -28.39 32.06
N GLY A 174 -4.88 -28.65 31.56
CA GLY A 174 -4.61 -29.78 30.66
C GLY A 174 -5.42 -29.71 29.36
N ALA A 175 -5.39 -28.55 28.69
CA ALA A 175 -6.04 -28.36 27.41
C ALA A 175 -5.53 -29.37 26.36
N PRO A 176 -6.36 -29.71 25.36
CA PRO A 176 -5.91 -30.64 24.33
C PRO A 176 -4.75 -30.06 23.52
N ALA A 177 -3.92 -30.95 22.97
CA ALA A 177 -2.62 -30.59 22.38
C ALA A 177 -2.73 -29.61 21.19
N ASP A 178 -3.81 -29.67 20.42
CA ASP A 178 -4.10 -28.75 19.32
C ASP A 178 -4.32 -27.32 19.81
N VAL A 179 -5.06 -27.16 20.92
CA VAL A 179 -5.29 -25.87 21.56
C VAL A 179 -3.99 -25.32 22.12
N MET A 180 -3.18 -26.16 22.79
CA MET A 180 -1.87 -25.76 23.30
C MET A 180 -0.95 -25.27 22.17
N GLN A 181 -0.84 -26.03 21.08
CA GLN A 181 -0.03 -25.63 19.92
C GLN A 181 -0.49 -24.31 19.31
N HIS A 182 -1.80 -24.07 19.24
CA HIS A 182 -2.33 -22.80 18.73
C HIS A 182 -1.97 -21.63 19.65
N LEU A 183 -2.01 -21.82 20.98
CA LEU A 183 -1.65 -20.78 21.94
C LEU A 183 -0.14 -20.51 21.92
N GLU A 184 0.69 -21.55 21.92
CA GLU A 184 2.15 -21.44 21.78
C GLU A 184 2.52 -20.68 20.50
N LYS A 185 1.92 -21.07 19.36
CA LYS A 185 2.13 -20.39 18.08
C LYS A 185 1.78 -18.92 18.16
N ALA A 186 0.68 -18.56 18.81
CA ALA A 186 0.28 -17.16 18.90
C ALA A 186 1.24 -16.32 19.77
N VAL A 187 1.86 -16.92 20.79
CA VAL A 187 2.95 -16.27 21.54
C VAL A 187 4.20 -16.13 20.66
N ASP A 188 4.56 -17.20 19.94
CA ASP A 188 5.70 -17.22 19.02
C ASP A 188 5.54 -16.17 17.90
N ASP A 189 4.33 -15.98 17.34
CA ASP A 189 4.04 -14.99 16.30
C ASP A 189 4.25 -13.54 16.79
N LEU A 190 4.02 -13.26 18.08
CA LEU A 190 4.28 -11.95 18.68
C LEU A 190 5.77 -11.71 18.94
N LEU A 191 6.48 -12.75 19.39
CA LEU A 191 7.92 -12.69 19.66
C LEU A 191 8.72 -12.60 18.35
N ALA A 192 8.39 -13.44 17.37
CA ALA A 192 9.05 -13.55 16.08
C ALA A 192 8.42 -12.67 14.98
N GLY A 193 7.59 -11.69 15.35
CA GLY A 193 6.91 -10.82 14.38
C GLY A 193 7.85 -9.97 13.52
N GLU A 194 9.04 -9.63 14.03
CA GLU A 194 10.10 -8.98 13.24
C GLU A 194 11.49 -9.36 13.76
N CYS A 195 12.49 -9.22 12.90
CA CYS A 195 13.90 -9.44 13.26
C CYS A 195 14.37 -8.34 14.23
N LEU A 196 15.10 -8.72 15.28
CA LEU A 196 15.60 -7.78 16.30
C LEU A 196 16.69 -6.84 15.77
N ILE A 197 17.44 -7.26 14.75
CA ILE A 197 18.57 -6.51 14.18
C ILE A 197 18.15 -5.69 12.95
N CYS A 198 17.25 -6.22 12.11
CA CYS A 198 16.82 -5.54 10.87
C CYS A 198 15.41 -4.95 10.93
N GLY A 199 14.68 -5.15 12.02
CA GLY A 199 13.31 -4.69 12.19
C GLY A 199 13.21 -3.28 12.76
N THR A 200 11.99 -2.90 13.13
CA THR A 200 11.69 -1.57 13.69
C THR A 200 12.34 -1.34 15.04
N LEU A 201 12.61 -2.42 15.81
CA LEU A 201 13.35 -2.36 17.06
C LEU A 201 14.71 -1.66 16.89
N MET A 202 15.48 -2.03 15.87
CA MET A 202 16.78 -1.41 15.59
C MET A 202 16.63 0.05 15.14
N ILE A 203 15.60 0.37 14.36
CA ILE A 203 15.34 1.75 13.91
C ILE A 203 15.05 2.66 15.12
N ARG A 204 14.25 2.17 16.07
CA ARG A 204 13.92 2.92 17.30
C ARG A 204 15.14 3.12 18.20
N ALA A 205 16.04 2.14 18.23
CA ALA A 205 17.26 2.22 19.02
C ALA A 205 18.20 3.35 18.59
N ILE A 206 18.13 3.82 17.33
CA ILE A 206 18.93 4.96 16.84
C ILE A 206 18.64 6.25 17.62
N ALA A 207 17.39 6.41 18.08
CA ALA A 207 16.98 7.59 18.85
C ALA A 207 17.28 7.46 20.35
N LEU A 208 17.75 6.28 20.80
CA LEU A 208 18.14 6.08 22.19
C LEU A 208 19.59 6.56 22.38
N PRO A 209 19.88 7.22 23.51
CA PRO A 209 21.25 7.58 23.83
C PRO A 209 22.09 6.30 23.95
N PHE A 210 23.28 6.33 23.35
CA PHE A 210 24.24 5.22 23.42
C PHE A 210 24.73 4.97 24.86
N ILE A 211 24.68 6.00 25.71
CA ILE A 211 25.15 5.99 27.09
C ILE A 211 24.00 6.43 28.02
N GLY A 212 23.82 5.75 29.15
CA GLY A 212 22.83 6.09 30.18
C GLY A 212 21.59 5.18 30.18
N GLY A 213 21.71 3.98 29.63
CA GLY A 213 20.69 2.95 29.78
C GLY A 213 20.59 2.43 31.23
N PRO A 214 19.48 1.81 31.65
CA PRO A 214 19.28 1.33 33.02
C PRO A 214 20.22 0.19 33.47
N LEU A 215 21.06 -0.33 32.56
CA LEU A 215 22.00 -1.42 32.79
C LEU A 215 23.46 -0.96 32.90
N GLU A 216 23.78 0.30 32.60
CA GLU A 216 25.15 0.81 32.63
C GLU A 216 25.49 1.41 33.99
N SER A 217 26.71 1.11 34.47
CA SER A 217 27.18 1.67 35.74
C SER A 217 27.48 3.16 35.59
N PRO A 218 27.06 4.02 36.54
CA PRO A 218 27.37 5.45 36.49
C PRO A 218 28.88 5.73 36.51
N GLU A 219 29.67 4.81 37.07
CA GLU A 219 31.13 4.88 37.12
C GLU A 219 31.78 4.77 35.73
N GLU A 220 31.27 3.87 34.87
CA GLU A 220 31.74 3.77 33.49
C GLU A 220 31.42 5.05 32.73
N VAL A 221 30.20 5.58 32.86
CA VAL A 221 29.79 6.84 32.20
C VAL A 221 30.69 8.02 32.59
N GLU A 222 31.05 8.12 33.87
CA GLU A 222 31.99 9.15 34.35
C GLU A 222 33.41 8.98 33.82
N SER A 223 33.85 7.75 33.55
CA SER A 223 35.20 7.49 33.01
C SER A 223 35.41 7.99 31.58
N TRP A 224 34.33 8.18 30.82
CA TRP A 224 34.35 8.77 29.48
C TRP A 224 34.24 10.29 29.50
N ASN A 225 34.10 10.89 30.68
CA ASN A 225 34.00 12.34 30.82
C ASN A 225 35.41 12.93 30.66
N ILE A 226 35.74 13.35 29.45
CA ILE A 226 37.00 14.02 29.14
C ILE A 226 36.94 15.40 29.81
N LEU A 227 37.48 15.50 31.02
CA LEU A 227 37.74 16.79 31.67
C LEU A 227 38.81 17.50 30.83
N ASP A 228 38.45 18.64 30.23
CA ASP A 228 39.43 19.55 29.63
C ASP A 228 40.41 19.98 30.73
N ASP A 229 41.64 19.49 30.65
CA ASP A 229 42.72 19.87 31.56
C ASP A 229 43.22 21.28 31.20
N SER A 230 42.36 22.28 31.41
CA SER A 230 42.74 23.68 31.35
C SER A 230 43.39 24.07 32.68
N SER A 231 44.54 23.48 32.97
CA SER A 231 45.49 24.09 33.91
C SER A 231 46.05 25.35 33.24
N PRO A 232 45.87 26.56 33.79
CA PRO A 232 46.58 27.72 33.28
C PRO A 232 48.06 27.50 33.62
N SER A 233 48.91 27.36 32.60
CA SER A 233 50.34 27.34 32.77
C SER A 233 50.79 28.67 33.38
N GLU A 234 51.04 28.68 34.69
CA GLU A 234 51.91 29.66 35.32
C GLU A 234 53.29 29.52 34.69
N ASN A 235 53.60 30.39 33.73
CA ASN A 235 54.94 30.89 33.45
C ASN A 235 54.89 31.84 32.26
N ASP A 236 54.93 33.15 32.53
CA ASP A 236 55.99 33.95 31.89
C ASP A 236 56.21 35.32 32.55
N LYS A 237 57.51 35.68 32.63
CA LYS A 237 58.11 37.01 32.79
C LYS A 237 58.30 37.60 34.19
N SER A 238 59.35 37.10 34.84
CA SER A 238 60.41 37.99 35.32
C SER A 238 61.24 38.50 34.13
N GLY A 239 61.51 39.81 34.06
CA GLY A 239 62.54 40.36 33.18
C GLY A 239 62.25 41.73 32.56
N SER A 240 62.46 42.80 33.33
CA SER A 240 63.26 44.01 33.02
C SER A 240 62.85 45.18 33.91
#